data_AF-A0A7X8RF26-F1
#
_entry.id   AF-A0A7X8RF26-F1
#
_cell.length_a   1.000
_cell.length_b   1.000
_cell.length_c   1.000
_cell.angle_alpha   90.00
_cell.angle_beta   90.00
_cell.angle_gamma   90.00
#
_symmetry.space_group_name_H-M   'P 1'
#
loop_
_entity.id
_entity.type
_entity.pdbx_description
1 polymer ?
#
loop_
_entity_poly.entity_id
_entity_poly.type
_entity_poly.pdbx_seq_one_letter_code
_entity_poly.pdbx_strand_id
1 'polypeptide(L)'
;VHHLVAQYTENEDVQIAALFHDTLEDVPERYSEKDMRREFGDRVTDLVRHLSKDDALPDWRARADAYLRHLEHDAPDEAVLISAADKLHNLMSILDDHATHGDALWERFNSGRENQRWWYGEIHRVVEKRLPGLDLNRQLGELVSCFPVEA
;
A
#
# COMPACT_ATOMS: atom_id res chain seq x y z
N VAL A 1 5.92 7.74 -0.03
CA VAL A 1 5.89 6.62 0.95
C VAL A 1 6.99 6.72 2.01
N HIS A 2 8.28 6.64 1.67
CA HIS A 2 9.40 6.72 2.63
C HIS A 2 9.27 7.85 3.67
N HIS A 3 8.99 9.10 3.23
CA HIS A 3 8.85 10.24 4.13
C HIS A 3 7.80 10.03 5.24
N LEU A 4 6.68 9.38 4.92
CA LEU A 4 5.62 9.04 5.89
C LEU A 4 6.11 7.98 6.87
N VAL A 5 6.73 6.91 6.39
CA VAL A 5 7.27 5.84 7.23
C VAL A 5 8.32 6.36 8.21
N ALA A 6 9.20 7.26 7.75
CA ALA A 6 10.23 7.89 8.58
C ALA A 6 9.68 8.70 9.77
N GLN A 7 8.39 9.08 9.78
CA GLN A 7 7.77 9.73 10.94
C GLN A 7 7.47 8.75 12.09
N TYR A 8 7.48 7.44 11.83
CA TYR A 8 7.08 6.40 12.78
C TYR A 8 8.23 5.46 13.16
N THR A 9 9.36 5.52 12.48
CA THR A 9 10.51 4.64 12.75
C THR A 9 11.84 5.24 12.28
N GLU A 10 12.88 5.02 13.09
CA GLU A 10 14.29 5.30 12.76
C GLU A 10 15.01 4.06 12.21
N ASN A 11 14.31 2.94 12.03
CA ASN A 11 14.91 1.71 11.52
C ASN A 11 15.22 1.87 10.02
N GLU A 12 16.51 1.86 9.70
CA GLU A 12 17.03 2.05 8.35
C GLU A 12 16.49 1.00 7.36
N ASP A 13 16.43 -0.28 7.74
CA ASP A 13 15.92 -1.33 6.86
C ASP A 13 14.45 -1.11 6.48
N VAL A 14 13.64 -0.61 7.42
CA VAL A 14 12.22 -0.31 7.18
C VAL A 14 12.07 0.90 6.25
N GLN A 15 12.91 1.91 6.43
CA GLN A 15 12.94 3.08 5.57
C GLN A 15 13.41 2.73 4.14
N ILE A 16 14.45 1.90 4.01
CA ILE A 16 14.92 1.41 2.71
C ILE A 16 13.84 0.55 2.04
N ALA A 17 13.17 -0.35 2.78
CA ALA A 17 12.05 -1.13 2.25
C ALA A 17 10.90 -0.23 1.79
N ALA A 18 10.59 0.86 2.51
CA ALA A 18 9.60 1.85 2.10
C ALA A 18 9.99 2.58 0.80
N LEU A 19 11.28 2.78 0.55
CA LEU A 19 11.77 3.35 -0.71
C LEU A 19 11.57 2.38 -1.89
N PHE A 20 11.76 1.08 -1.65
CA PHE A 20 11.72 0.03 -2.67
C PHE A 20 10.42 -0.78 -2.75
N HIS A 21 9.37 -0.40 -2.01
CA HIS A 21 8.17 -1.23 -1.82
C HIS A 21 7.54 -1.79 -3.10
N ASP A 22 7.54 -1.03 -4.20
CA ASP A 22 6.99 -1.46 -5.49
C ASP A 22 8.03 -2.06 -6.44
N THR A 23 9.34 -1.99 -6.12
CA THR A 23 10.41 -2.30 -7.08
C THR A 23 10.38 -3.75 -7.58
N LEU A 24 10.09 -4.70 -6.69
CA LEU A 24 10.00 -6.12 -7.06
C LEU A 24 8.73 -6.46 -7.84
N GLU A 25 7.68 -5.63 -7.75
CA GLU A 25 6.41 -5.80 -8.47
C GLU A 25 6.49 -5.12 -9.86
N ASP A 26 7.01 -3.90 -9.93
CA ASP A 26 6.91 -3.06 -11.13
C ASP A 26 8.04 -3.27 -12.15
N VAL A 27 9.24 -3.68 -11.72
CA VAL A 27 10.41 -3.82 -12.61
C VAL A 27 11.20 -5.11 -12.36
N PRO A 28 10.55 -6.28 -12.22
CA PRO A 28 11.22 -7.54 -11.87
C PRO A 28 12.26 -7.99 -12.92
N GLU A 29 12.15 -7.52 -14.16
CA GLU A 29 13.11 -7.80 -15.24
C GLU A 29 14.39 -6.96 -15.18
N ARG A 30 14.38 -5.84 -14.44
CA ARG A 30 15.53 -4.93 -14.29
C ARG A 30 16.21 -5.04 -12.94
N TYR A 31 15.46 -5.36 -11.89
CA TYR A 31 15.97 -5.45 -10.53
C TYR A 31 15.38 -6.66 -9.82
N SER A 32 16.20 -7.68 -9.58
CA SER A 32 15.73 -8.94 -9.01
C SER A 32 15.81 -8.97 -7.48
N GLU A 33 15.04 -9.85 -6.85
CA GLU A 33 15.16 -10.14 -5.41
C GLU A 33 16.60 -10.49 -5.02
N LYS A 34 17.32 -11.21 -5.89
CA LYS A 34 18.72 -11.59 -5.66
C LYS A 34 19.65 -10.37 -5.63
N ASP A 35 19.37 -9.36 -6.46
CA ASP A 35 20.14 -8.12 -6.48
C ASP A 35 19.88 -7.32 -5.20
N MET A 36 18.61 -7.17 -4.82
CA MET A 36 18.21 -6.52 -3.57
C MET A 36 18.86 -7.18 -2.35
N ARG A 37 18.83 -8.50 -2.27
CA ARG A 37 19.40 -9.25 -1.15
C ARG A 37 20.93 -9.10 -1.09
N ARG A 38 21.60 -8.99 -2.24
CA ARG A 38 23.05 -8.75 -2.30
C ARG A 38 23.41 -7.33 -1.86
N GLU A 39 22.60 -6.34 -2.20
CA GLU A 39 22.93 -4.92 -2.03
C GLU A 39 22.43 -4.35 -0.69
N PHE A 40 21.27 -4.80 -0.22
CA PHE A 40 20.56 -4.27 0.96
C PHE A 40 20.27 -5.34 2.02
N GLY A 41 20.60 -6.60 1.76
CA GLY A 41 20.49 -7.70 2.71
C GLY A 41 19.09 -8.31 2.82
N ASP A 42 19.00 -9.35 3.67
CA ASP A 42 17.81 -10.18 3.83
C ASP A 42 16.63 -9.39 4.39
N ARG A 43 16.86 -8.54 5.39
CA ARG A 43 15.79 -7.83 6.10
C ARG A 43 14.99 -6.89 5.21
N VAL A 44 15.67 -6.06 4.41
CA VAL A 44 15.04 -5.16 3.43
C VAL A 44 14.27 -5.97 2.39
N THR A 45 14.91 -7.00 1.85
CA THR A 45 14.33 -7.84 0.80
C THR A 45 13.06 -8.52 1.28
N ASP A 46 13.08 -9.11 2.48
CA ASP A 46 11.93 -9.80 3.07
C ASP A 46 10.78 -8.81 3.33
N LEU A 47 11.08 -7.59 3.80
CA LEU A 47 10.06 -6.54 3.96
C LEU A 47 9.41 -6.15 2.63
N VAL A 48 10.19 -5.92 1.58
CA VAL A 48 9.63 -5.57 0.26
C VAL A 48 8.75 -6.70 -0.28
N ARG A 49 9.14 -7.96 -0.07
CA ARG A 49 8.32 -9.11 -0.48
C ARG A 49 6.96 -9.19 0.20
N HIS A 50 6.84 -8.73 1.45
CA HIS A 50 5.54 -8.65 2.13
C HIS A 50 4.60 -7.60 1.51
N LEU A 51 5.14 -6.68 0.70
CA LEU A 51 4.39 -5.57 0.10
C LEU A 51 3.94 -5.87 -1.31
N SER A 52 4.54 -6.86 -1.98
CA SER A 52 4.20 -7.27 -3.34
C SER A 52 2.99 -8.23 -3.39
N LYS A 53 2.12 -8.04 -4.38
CA LYS A 53 0.95 -8.92 -4.58
C LYS A 53 1.31 -10.19 -5.36
N ASP A 54 0.51 -11.24 -5.16
CA ASP A 54 0.64 -12.49 -5.91
C ASP A 54 0.00 -12.37 -7.31
N ASP A 55 0.83 -12.18 -8.32
CA ASP A 55 0.39 -12.06 -9.71
C ASP A 55 -0.14 -13.36 -10.32
N ALA A 56 0.09 -14.51 -9.66
CA ALA A 56 -0.45 -15.80 -10.12
C ALA A 56 -1.98 -15.90 -9.96
N LEU A 57 -2.59 -15.06 -9.12
CA LEU A 57 -4.04 -15.01 -8.98
C LEU A 57 -4.69 -14.28 -10.15
N PRO A 58 -5.79 -14.79 -10.72
CA PRO A 58 -6.27 -14.34 -12.03
C PRO A 58 -7.03 -13.01 -12.03
N ASP A 59 -7.70 -12.66 -10.93
CA ASP A 59 -8.54 -11.46 -10.84
C ASP A 59 -8.10 -10.50 -9.72
N TRP A 60 -8.45 -9.23 -9.90
CA TRP A 60 -8.07 -8.16 -8.98
C TRP A 60 -8.59 -8.38 -7.55
N ARG A 61 -9.80 -8.95 -7.41
CA ARG A 61 -10.42 -9.12 -6.11
C ARG A 61 -9.74 -10.23 -5.32
N ALA A 62 -9.40 -11.34 -5.97
CA ALA A 62 -8.63 -12.43 -5.38
C ALA A 62 -7.25 -11.96 -4.91
N ARG A 63 -6.54 -11.15 -5.73
CA ARG A 63 -5.27 -10.52 -5.33
C ARG A 63 -5.44 -9.62 -4.10
N ALA A 64 -6.47 -8.78 -4.09
CA ALA A 64 -6.77 -7.89 -2.98
C ALA A 64 -7.08 -8.67 -1.68
N ASP A 65 -7.97 -9.67 -1.74
CA ASP A 65 -8.36 -10.48 -0.59
C ASP A 65 -7.18 -11.31 -0.04
N ALA A 66 -6.32 -11.84 -0.91
CA ALA A 66 -5.10 -12.54 -0.50
C ALA A 66 -4.12 -11.60 0.21
N TYR A 67 -3.91 -10.40 -0.33
CA TYR A 67 -3.04 -9.40 0.27
C TYR A 67 -3.57 -8.90 1.62
N LEU A 68 -4.88 -8.67 1.75
CA LEU A 68 -5.51 -8.27 3.02
C LEU A 68 -5.32 -9.35 4.09
N ARG A 69 -5.56 -10.63 3.75
CA ARG A 69 -5.30 -11.74 4.68
C ARG A 69 -3.84 -11.81 5.09
N HIS A 70 -2.92 -11.63 4.13
CA HIS A 70 -1.48 -11.61 4.40
C HIS A 70 -1.11 -10.49 5.37
N LEU A 71 -1.55 -9.26 5.11
CA LEU A 71 -1.33 -8.12 6.01
C LEU A 71 -1.98 -8.31 7.38
N GLU A 72 -3.13 -8.98 7.46
CA GLU A 72 -3.83 -9.17 8.73
C GLU A 72 -3.20 -10.26 9.62
N HIS A 73 -2.53 -11.25 9.03
CA HIS A 73 -2.12 -12.46 9.77
C HIS A 73 -0.62 -12.79 9.72
N ASP A 74 0.06 -12.48 8.63
CA ASP A 74 1.39 -13.02 8.35
C ASP A 74 2.47 -11.94 8.23
N ALA A 75 2.12 -10.76 7.71
CA ALA A 75 3.06 -9.67 7.51
C ALA A 75 3.55 -9.11 8.86
N PRO A 76 4.83 -8.77 9.00
CA PRO A 76 5.33 -8.09 10.18
C PRO A 76 4.77 -6.67 10.27
N ASP A 77 4.74 -6.11 11.48
CA ASP A 77 4.17 -4.78 11.74
C ASP A 77 4.81 -3.69 10.88
N GLU A 78 6.10 -3.81 10.55
CA GLU A 78 6.76 -2.83 9.69
C GLU A 78 6.28 -2.87 8.24
N ALA A 79 5.92 -4.05 7.71
CA ALA A 79 5.31 -4.15 6.39
C ALA A 79 3.88 -3.59 6.40
N VAL A 80 3.12 -3.80 7.48
CA VAL A 80 1.79 -3.18 7.65
C VAL A 80 1.91 -1.65 7.67
N LEU A 81 2.90 -1.09 8.38
CA LEU A 81 3.18 0.34 8.40
C LEU A 81 3.52 0.89 7.01
N ILE A 82 4.40 0.21 6.26
CA ILE A 82 4.78 0.65 4.90
C ILE A 82 3.55 0.60 3.98
N SER A 83 2.77 -0.47 4.03
CA SER A 83 1.56 -0.60 3.22
C SER A 83 0.54 0.50 3.53
N ALA A 84 0.36 0.84 4.81
CA ALA A 84 -0.53 1.92 5.22
C ALA A 84 -0.05 3.30 4.71
N ALA A 85 1.26 3.56 4.82
CA ALA A 85 1.87 4.79 4.32
C ALA A 85 1.75 4.92 2.80
N ASP A 86 1.93 3.82 2.06
CA ASP A 86 1.70 3.79 0.62
C ASP A 86 0.23 4.10 0.27
N LYS A 87 -0.71 3.43 0.92
CA LYS A 87 -2.14 3.62 0.63
C LYS A 87 -2.65 5.00 1.01
N LEU A 88 -2.12 5.60 2.08
CA LEU A 88 -2.36 7.00 2.40
C LEU A 88 -1.87 7.93 1.29
N HIS A 89 -0.62 7.78 0.86
CA HIS A 89 -0.03 8.58 -0.22
C HIS A 89 -0.78 8.46 -1.55
N ASN A 90 -1.18 7.23 -1.92
CA ASN A 90 -1.92 6.97 -3.13
C ASN A 90 -3.33 7.56 -3.07
N LEU A 91 -4.00 7.45 -1.92
CA LEU A 91 -5.33 8.04 -1.75
C LEU A 91 -5.30 9.57 -1.78
N MET A 92 -4.28 10.21 -1.19
CA MET A 92 -4.07 11.65 -1.32
C MET A 92 -3.96 12.06 -2.79
N SER A 93 -3.10 11.38 -3.55
CA SER A 93 -2.92 11.63 -4.99
C SER A 93 -4.22 11.46 -5.79
N ILE A 94 -5.01 10.43 -5.49
CA ILE A 94 -6.30 10.17 -6.15
C ILE A 94 -7.30 11.30 -5.88
N LEU A 95 -7.37 11.80 -4.64
CA LEU A 95 -8.32 12.86 -4.28
C LEU A 95 -7.91 14.21 -4.88
N ASP A 96 -6.62 14.51 -4.95
CA ASP A 96 -6.10 15.71 -5.63
C ASP A 96 -6.40 15.66 -7.15
N ASP A 97 -6.20 14.50 -7.78
CA ASP A 97 -6.55 14.28 -9.18
C ASP A 97 -8.07 14.39 -9.41
N HIS A 98 -8.89 13.88 -8.48
CA HIS A 98 -10.35 13.98 -8.58
C HIS A 98 -10.82 15.43 -8.45
N ALA A 99 -10.20 16.23 -7.60
CA ALA A 99 -10.50 17.66 -7.49
C ALA A 99 -10.23 18.41 -8.82
N THR A 100 -9.31 17.93 -9.63
CA THR A 100 -8.94 18.53 -10.93
C THR A 100 -9.77 17.98 -12.10
N HIS A 101 -10.03 16.67 -12.12
CA HIS A 101 -10.60 15.96 -13.27
C HIS A 101 -12.05 15.48 -13.06
N GLY A 102 -12.56 15.54 -11.83
CA GLY A 102 -13.86 14.99 -11.46
C GLY A 102 -13.97 13.49 -11.78
N ASP A 103 -15.17 13.05 -12.14
CA ASP A 103 -15.46 11.62 -12.34
C ASP A 103 -14.78 10.99 -13.58
N ALA A 104 -14.24 11.79 -14.51
CA ALA A 104 -13.45 11.27 -15.62
C ALA A 104 -12.16 10.55 -15.15
N LEU A 105 -11.70 10.83 -13.92
CA LEU A 105 -10.59 10.10 -13.30
C LEU A 105 -10.86 8.59 -13.24
N TRP A 106 -12.10 8.16 -12.99
CA TRP A 106 -12.42 6.76 -12.75
C TRP A 106 -12.26 5.88 -13.99
N GLU A 107 -12.29 6.47 -15.19
CA GLU A 107 -12.01 5.76 -16.45
C GLU A 107 -10.56 5.25 -16.54
N ARG A 108 -9.65 5.82 -15.73
CA ARG A 108 -8.24 5.38 -15.66
C ARG A 108 -8.06 4.13 -14.79
N PHE A 109 -9.05 3.75 -14.00
CA PHE A 109 -8.97 2.62 -13.06
C PHE A 109 -9.70 1.39 -13.59
N ASN A 110 -8.96 0.31 -13.87
CA ASN A 110 -9.52 -0.95 -14.35
C ASN A 110 -10.57 -1.59 -13.41
N SER A 111 -10.45 -1.35 -12.10
CA SER A 111 -11.40 -1.88 -11.11
C SER A 111 -12.60 -0.97 -10.84
N GLY A 112 -12.57 0.28 -11.29
CA GLY A 112 -13.63 1.27 -11.05
C GLY A 112 -13.68 1.82 -9.60
N ARG A 113 -14.48 2.87 -9.42
CA ARG A 113 -14.55 3.68 -8.19
C ARG A 113 -14.91 2.90 -6.93
N GLU A 114 -15.96 2.08 -6.98
CA GLU A 114 -16.46 1.37 -5.80
C GLU A 114 -15.44 0.37 -5.26
N ASN A 115 -14.74 -0.34 -6.15
CA ASN A 115 -13.68 -1.26 -5.78
C ASN A 115 -12.48 -0.52 -5.18
N GLN A 116 -12.14 0.67 -5.69
CA GLN A 116 -11.10 1.51 -5.08
C GLN A 116 -11.51 1.91 -3.65
N ARG A 117 -12.74 2.41 -3.46
CA ARG A 117 -13.25 2.78 -2.13
C ARG A 117 -13.22 1.60 -1.17
N TRP A 118 -13.70 0.44 -1.60
CA TRP A 118 -13.66 -0.79 -0.80
C TRP A 118 -12.22 -1.17 -0.44
N TRP A 119 -11.30 -1.11 -1.40
CA TRP A 119 -9.90 -1.46 -1.20
C TRP A 119 -9.22 -0.62 -0.11
N TYR A 120 -9.35 0.71 -0.21
CA TYR A 120 -8.78 1.60 0.81
C TYR A 120 -9.48 1.43 2.17
N GLY A 121 -10.80 1.17 2.18
CA GLY A 121 -11.54 0.88 3.39
C GLY A 121 -11.08 -0.39 4.11
N GLU A 122 -10.82 -1.48 3.37
CA GLU A 122 -10.31 -2.72 3.95
C GLU A 122 -8.86 -2.60 4.42
N ILE A 123 -8.00 -1.87 3.69
CA ILE A 123 -6.65 -1.58 4.18
C ILE A 123 -6.74 -0.82 5.51
N HIS A 124 -7.54 0.23 5.58
CA HIS A 124 -7.74 0.99 6.82
C HIS A 124 -8.21 0.09 7.97
N ARG A 125 -9.17 -0.82 7.72
CA ARG A 125 -9.63 -1.80 8.71
C ARG A 125 -8.49 -2.69 9.22
N VAL A 126 -7.67 -3.23 8.32
CA VAL A 126 -6.55 -4.11 8.68
C VAL A 126 -5.50 -3.37 9.48
N VAL A 127 -5.10 -2.18 9.04
CA VAL A 127 -4.08 -1.36 9.70
C VAL A 127 -4.57 -0.90 11.08
N GLU A 128 -5.82 -0.48 11.23
CA GLU A 128 -6.37 -0.08 12.53
C GLU A 128 -6.41 -1.24 13.53
N LYS A 129 -6.66 -2.45 13.05
CA LYS A 129 -6.61 -3.66 13.89
C LYS A 129 -5.18 -4.03 14.30
N ARG A 130 -4.23 -3.93 13.38
CA ARG A 130 -2.83 -4.37 13.57
C ARG A 130 -2.00 -3.35 14.34
N LEU A 131 -2.14 -2.07 14.00
CA LEU A 131 -1.34 -0.95 14.49
C LEU A 131 -2.26 0.19 15.00
N PRO A 132 -3.05 -0.04 16.06
CA PRO A 132 -4.02 0.93 16.52
C PRO A 132 -3.36 2.22 17.04
N GLY A 133 -4.04 3.36 16.85
CA GLY A 133 -3.64 4.64 17.46
C GLY A 133 -2.55 5.42 16.73
N LEU A 134 -2.11 4.97 15.55
CA LEU A 134 -1.22 5.76 14.70
C LEU A 134 -1.99 6.88 14.00
N ASP A 135 -1.42 8.09 13.95
CA ASP A 135 -2.06 9.23 13.29
C ASP A 135 -2.30 8.98 11.79
N LEU A 136 -1.46 8.16 11.14
CA LEU A 136 -1.64 7.77 9.74
C LEU A 136 -2.95 6.99 9.52
N ASN A 137 -3.43 6.22 10.52
CA ASN A 137 -4.68 5.49 10.41
C ASN A 137 -5.85 6.46 10.41
N ARG A 138 -5.82 7.45 11.33
CA ARG A 138 -6.81 8.52 11.39
C ARG A 138 -6.90 9.25 10.05
N GLN A 139 -5.75 9.66 9.50
CA GLN A 139 -5.69 10.35 8.20
C GLN A 139 -6.25 9.46 7.08
N LEU A 140 -5.86 8.19 7.02
CA LEU A 140 -6.37 7.26 6.02
C LEU A 140 -7.89 7.09 6.14
N GLY A 141 -8.42 6.91 7.34
CA GLY A 141 -9.86 6.81 7.59
C GLY A 141 -10.64 8.07 7.20
N GLU A 142 -10.08 9.25 7.46
CA GLU A 142 -10.66 10.53 7.02
C GLU A 142 -10.75 10.60 5.50
N LEU A 143 -9.67 10.28 4.78
CA LEU A 143 -9.66 10.29 3.32
C LEU A 143 -10.60 9.23 2.72
N VAL A 144 -10.68 8.03 3.32
CA VAL A 144 -11.66 6.99 2.93
C VAL A 144 -13.10 7.49 3.10
N SER A 145 -13.36 8.31 4.12
CA SER A 145 -14.68 8.91 4.37
C SER A 145 -15.02 10.01 3.36
N CYS A 146 -14.00 10.74 2.88
CA CYS A 146 -14.11 11.74 1.82
C CYS A 146 -14.14 11.16 0.41
N PHE A 147 -14.02 9.83 0.27
CA PHE A 147 -14.01 9.18 -1.05
C PHE A 147 -15.29 9.52 -1.83
N PRO A 148 -15.19 10.01 -3.08
CA PRO A 148 -16.34 10.49 -3.83
C PRO A 148 -17.45 9.43 -3.93
N VAL A 149 -18.66 9.81 -3.53
CA VAL A 149 -19.88 9.03 -3.70
C VAL A 149 -20.59 9.46 -4.98
N GLU A 150 -21.32 8.53 -5.59
CA GLU A 150 -22.17 8.78 -6.76
C GLU A 150 -23.17 9.92 -6.45
N ALA A 151 -23.32 10.84 -7.41
CA ALA A 151 -24.20 12.02 -7.30
C ALA A 151 -25.68 11.67 -7.45
#